data_AF-A0A0R1F9G1-F1
#
_entry.id   AF-A0A0R1F9G1-F1
#
_cell.length_a   1.000
_cell.length_b   1.000
_cell.length_c   1.000
_cell.angle_alpha   90.00
_cell.angle_beta   90.00
_cell.angle_gamma   90.00
#
_symmetry.space_group_name_H-M   'P 1'
#
loop_
_entity.id
_entity.type
_entity.pdbx_description
1 polymer ?
#
loop_
_entity_poly.entity_id
_entity_poly.type
_entity_poly.pdbx_seq_one_letter_code
_entity_poly.pdbx_strand_id
1 'polypeptide(L)'
;MQIPISNQQFFNWLRAGRVVFFKDTLMLEPFDEDFQQILHLVEHDYLELRAEIGTGTFTYSIAPDQDLAQAQIELQAESADHEKIITKAYHVFLDNVH
;
A
#
# COMPACT_ATOMS: atom_id res chain seq x y z
N MET A 1 -4.18 -3.92 -7.52
CA MET A 1 -3.06 -3.58 -8.44
C MET A 1 -1.76 -3.73 -7.67
N GLN A 2 -0.73 -4.37 -8.23
CA GLN A 2 0.59 -4.51 -7.58
C GLN A 2 1.61 -3.56 -8.23
N ILE A 3 2.29 -2.76 -7.42
CA ILE A 3 3.28 -1.77 -7.86
C ILE A 3 4.63 -2.09 -7.22
N PRO A 4 5.70 -2.29 -8.01
CA PRO A 4 7.04 -2.47 -7.48
C PRO A 4 7.56 -1.23 -6.75
N ILE A 5 8.11 -1.41 -5.55
CA ILE A 5 8.74 -0.35 -4.77
C ILE A 5 10.24 -0.31 -5.13
N SER A 6 10.61 0.55 -6.07
CA SER A 6 12.00 0.63 -6.55
C SER A 6 12.94 1.31 -5.56
N ASN A 7 12.43 2.25 -4.75
CA ASN A 7 13.16 2.99 -3.73
C ASN A 7 12.18 3.76 -2.82
N GLN A 8 12.70 4.46 -1.81
CA GLN A 8 11.90 5.21 -0.85
C GLN A 8 11.11 6.39 -1.48
N GLN A 9 11.53 6.92 -2.64
CA GLN A 9 10.82 7.99 -3.34
C GLN A 9 9.41 7.57 -3.77
N PHE A 10 9.16 6.27 -3.90
CA PHE A 10 7.83 5.69 -4.11
C PHE A 10 6.80 6.23 -3.11
N PHE A 11 7.13 6.27 -1.82
CA PHE A 11 6.21 6.75 -0.77
C PHE A 11 5.95 8.25 -0.90
N ASN A 12 6.93 9.04 -1.31
CA ASN A 12 6.73 10.46 -1.60
C ASN A 12 5.77 10.68 -2.77
N TRP A 13 5.86 9.86 -3.81
CA TRP A 13 4.91 9.91 -4.93
C TRP A 13 3.52 9.45 -4.54
N LEU A 14 3.39 8.39 -3.74
CA LEU A 14 2.10 7.95 -3.22
C LEU A 14 1.42 9.03 -2.38
N ARG A 15 2.15 9.68 -1.46
CA ARG A 15 1.61 10.75 -0.61
C ARG A 15 1.19 12.00 -1.39
N ALA A 16 1.90 12.32 -2.47
CA ALA A 16 1.60 13.46 -3.33
C ALA A 16 0.52 13.14 -4.38
N GLY A 17 0.26 11.86 -4.63
CA GLY A 17 -0.76 11.38 -5.56
C GLY A 17 -2.13 11.28 -4.91
N ARG A 18 -3.13 10.91 -5.74
CA ARG A 18 -4.49 10.59 -5.30
C ARG A 18 -4.82 9.17 -5.72
N VAL A 19 -5.31 8.37 -4.78
CA VAL A 19 -5.80 7.02 -5.07
C VAL A 19 -7.32 7.08 -5.23
N VAL A 20 -7.82 6.57 -6.35
CA VAL A 20 -9.24 6.56 -6.66
C VAL A 20 -9.63 5.17 -7.15
N PHE A 21 -10.71 4.64 -6.59
CA PHE A 21 -11.32 3.40 -7.02
C PHE A 21 -12.63 3.69 -7.76
N PHE A 22 -12.78 3.06 -8.92
CA PHE A 22 -14.03 3.10 -9.68
C PHE A 22 -14.73 1.75 -9.52
N LYS A 23 -15.96 1.76 -8.98
CA LYS A 23 -16.83 0.58 -8.95
C LYS A 23 -18.22 0.96 -9.39
N ASP A 24 -18.60 0.45 -10.56
CA ASP A 24 -19.84 0.82 -11.26
C ASP A 24 -19.94 2.34 -11.44
N THR A 25 -20.84 3.00 -10.70
CA THR A 25 -21.03 4.46 -10.71
C THR A 25 -20.39 5.16 -9.52
N LEU A 26 -19.77 4.43 -8.61
CA LEU A 26 -19.13 4.96 -7.41
C LEU A 26 -17.68 5.32 -7.69
N MET A 27 -17.28 6.47 -7.15
CA MET A 27 -15.90 6.91 -7.07
C MET A 27 -15.52 6.96 -5.58
N LEU A 28 -14.64 6.07 -5.16
CA LEU A 28 -14.21 5.94 -3.77
C LEU A 28 -12.77 6.40 -3.64
N GLU A 29 -12.44 7.04 -2.53
CA GLU A 29 -11.08 7.41 -2.20
C GLU A 29 -10.76 7.12 -0.74
N PRO A 30 -9.51 6.74 -0.41
CA PRO A 30 -9.09 6.66 0.99
C PRO A 30 -9.26 8.00 1.71
N PHE A 31 -9.70 7.95 2.97
CA PHE A 31 -9.74 9.15 3.81
C PHE A 31 -8.32 9.69 4.01
N ASP A 32 -8.09 10.96 3.66
CA ASP A 32 -6.73 11.51 3.54
C ASP A 32 -5.89 11.34 4.81
N GLU A 33 -6.42 11.67 5.99
CA GLU A 33 -5.66 11.59 7.24
C GLU A 33 -5.26 10.15 7.59
N ASP A 34 -6.20 9.20 7.42
CA ASP A 34 -5.99 7.78 7.67
C ASP A 34 -4.99 7.20 6.66
N PHE A 35 -5.16 7.52 5.38
CA PHE A 35 -4.26 7.10 4.32
C PHE A 35 -2.83 7.60 4.54
N GLN A 36 -2.65 8.88 4.92
CA GLN A 36 -1.33 9.43 5.22
C GLN A 36 -0.69 8.72 6.43
N GLN A 37 -1.45 8.45 7.49
CA GLN A 37 -0.95 7.71 8.66
C GLN A 37 -0.51 6.29 8.29
N ILE A 38 -1.35 5.55 7.56
CA ILE A 38 -1.03 4.20 7.11
C ILE A 38 0.18 4.19 6.18
N LEU A 39 0.33 5.15 5.26
CA LEU A 39 1.52 5.25 4.41
C LEU A 39 2.81 5.45 5.20
N HIS A 40 2.78 6.16 6.35
CA HIS A 40 3.95 6.25 7.22
C HIS A 40 4.30 4.90 7.87
N LEU A 41 3.30 4.12 8.30
CA LEU A 41 3.52 2.78 8.84
C LEU A 41 4.06 1.82 7.78
N VAL A 42 3.50 1.86 6.56
CA VAL A 42 3.97 1.03 5.45
C VAL A 42 5.42 1.39 5.07
N GLU A 43 5.76 2.67 5.03
CA GLU A 43 7.15 3.10 4.75
C GLU A 43 8.11 2.62 5.84
N HIS A 44 7.71 2.72 7.12
CA HIS A 44 8.50 2.23 8.24
C HIS A 44 8.77 0.72 8.12
N ASP A 45 7.72 -0.08 7.92
CA ASP A 45 7.85 -1.53 7.77
C ASP A 45 8.64 -1.92 6.51
N TYR A 46 8.54 -1.14 5.43
CA TYR A 46 9.41 -1.32 4.26
C TYR A 46 10.89 -1.15 4.60
N LEU A 47 11.26 -0.13 5.39
CA LEU A 47 12.64 0.10 5.79
C LEU A 47 13.15 -1.02 6.71
N GLU A 48 12.32 -1.48 7.65
CA GLU A 48 12.66 -2.62 8.52
C GLU A 48 12.85 -3.91 7.71
N LEU A 49 11.90 -4.24 6.84
CA LEU A 49 11.97 -5.44 6.00
C LEU A 49 13.17 -5.38 5.04
N ARG A 50 13.50 -4.20 4.52
CA ARG A 50 14.68 -4.01 3.68
C ARG A 50 15.98 -4.22 4.45
N ALA A 51 16.04 -3.83 5.71
CA ALA A 51 17.20 -4.09 6.56
C ALA A 51 17.29 -5.59 6.96
N GLU A 52 16.16 -6.26 7.14
CA GLU A 52 16.09 -7.68 7.51
C GLU A 52 16.40 -8.62 6.33
N ILE A 53 15.78 -8.38 5.18
CA ILE A 53 15.83 -9.26 4.00
C ILE A 53 17.03 -8.91 3.10
N GLY A 54 17.49 -7.66 3.12
CA GLY A 54 18.57 -7.19 2.26
C GLY A 54 18.11 -7.03 0.81
N THR A 55 18.78 -7.71 -0.11
CA THR A 55 18.41 -7.63 -1.54
C THR A 55 17.18 -8.50 -1.80
N GLY A 56 16.12 -7.87 -2.27
CA GLY A 56 14.83 -8.52 -2.50
C GLY A 56 13.90 -7.65 -3.34
N THR A 57 12.76 -8.23 -3.71
CA THR A 57 11.68 -7.54 -4.41
C THR A 57 10.66 -7.06 -3.40
N PHE A 58 10.26 -5.79 -3.51
CA PHE A 58 9.25 -5.19 -2.65
C PHE A 58 8.09 -4.70 -3.51
N THR A 59 6.87 -5.04 -3.13
CA THR A 59 5.66 -4.67 -3.87
C THR A 59 4.62 -4.09 -2.94
N TYR A 60 4.01 -3.00 -3.36
CA TYR A 60 2.87 -2.36 -2.74
C TYR A 60 1.60 -2.74 -3.51
N SER A 61 0.51 -3.03 -2.81
CA SER A 61 -0.80 -3.20 -3.41
C SER A 61 -1.84 -2.43 -2.61
N ILE A 62 -2.89 -1.95 -3.29
CA ILE A 62 -4.10 -1.44 -2.65
C ILE A 62 -5.32 -1.85 -3.46
N ALA A 63 -6.38 -2.27 -2.76
CA ALA A 63 -7.67 -2.64 -3.35
C ALA A 63 -8.81 -2.37 -2.36
N PRO A 64 -10.01 -1.96 -2.85
CA PRO A 64 -11.16 -1.80 -2.00
C PRO A 64 -11.69 -3.17 -1.55
N ASP A 65 -12.18 -3.24 -0.31
CA ASP A 65 -12.80 -4.43 0.25
C ASP A 65 -14.19 -4.68 -0.38
N GLN A 66 -14.76 -5.86 -0.10
CA GLN A 66 -16.04 -6.26 -0.70
C GLN A 66 -17.19 -5.32 -0.33
N ASP A 67 -17.20 -4.82 0.91
CA ASP A 67 -18.20 -3.91 1.44
C ASP A 67 -18.01 -2.44 1.03
N LEU A 68 -16.86 -2.12 0.42
CA LEU A 68 -16.46 -0.78 -0.03
C LEU A 68 -16.35 0.26 1.08
N ALA A 69 -16.32 -0.16 2.35
CA ALA A 69 -16.09 0.73 3.48
C ALA A 69 -14.60 0.97 3.71
N GLN A 70 -13.75 0.03 3.29
CA GLN A 70 -12.31 0.08 3.48
C GLN A 70 -11.57 -0.34 2.20
N ALA A 71 -10.29 -0.01 2.14
CA ALA A 71 -9.34 -0.60 1.22
C ALA A 71 -8.20 -1.25 2.00
N GLN A 72 -7.86 -2.46 1.58
CA GLN A 72 -6.69 -3.17 2.07
C GLN A 72 -5.45 -2.70 1.31
N ILE A 73 -4.42 -2.34 2.06
CA ILE A 73 -3.06 -2.09 1.56
C ILE A 73 -2.19 -3.29 1.93
N GLU A 74 -1.39 -3.77 1.00
CA GLU A 74 -0.40 -4.81 1.25
C GLU A 74 1.01 -4.34 0.89
N LEU A 75 1.95 -4.62 1.78
CA LEU A 75 3.38 -4.57 1.52
C LEU A 75 3.91 -6.00 1.52
N GLN A 76 4.38 -6.46 0.37
CA GLN A 76 5.02 -7.75 0.22
C GLN A 76 6.51 -7.56 -0.03
N ALA A 77 7.32 -8.35 0.64
CA ALA A 77 8.77 -8.42 0.48
C ALA A 77 9.17 -9.86 0.20
N GLU A 78 9.96 -10.07 -0.85
CA GLU A 78 10.45 -11.37 -1.29
C GLU A 78 11.97 -11.33 -1.37
N SER A 79 12.66 -12.25 -0.70
CA SER A 79 14.12 -12.34 -0.74
C SER A 79 14.62 -12.72 -2.14
N ALA A 80 15.85 -12.31 -2.50
CA ALA A 80 16.40 -12.59 -3.83
C ALA A 80 16.55 -14.09 -4.17
N ASP A 81 16.66 -14.94 -3.16
CA ASP A 81 16.69 -16.41 -3.28
C ASP A 81 15.29 -17.05 -3.29
N HIS A 82 14.23 -16.25 -3.15
CA HIS A 82 12.82 -16.67 -3.07
C HIS A 82 12.52 -17.61 -1.89
N GLU A 83 13.40 -17.70 -0.89
CA GLU A 83 13.18 -18.55 0.29
C GLU A 83 12.23 -17.90 1.31
N LYS A 84 12.09 -16.57 1.28
CA LYS A 84 11.33 -15.82 2.28
C LYS A 84 10.42 -14.80 1.62
N ILE A 85 9.11 -14.97 1.85
CA ILE A 85 8.09 -14.00 1.48
C ILE A 85 7.41 -13.50 2.77
N ILE A 86 7.48 -12.20 3.03
CA ILE A 86 6.77 -11.56 4.13
C ILE A 86 5.71 -10.64 3.55
N THR A 87 4.48 -10.72 4.06
CA THR A 87 3.38 -9.82 3.70
C THR A 87 2.87 -9.11 4.95
N LYS A 88 2.73 -7.79 4.85
CA LYS A 88 2.11 -6.92 5.86
C LYS A 88 0.84 -6.35 5.25
N ALA A 89 -0.26 -6.38 5.98
CA ALA A 89 -1.54 -5.87 5.54
C ALA A 89 -2.03 -4.75 6.47
N TYR A 90 -2.62 -3.72 5.88
CA TYR A 90 -3.18 -2.55 6.55
C TYR A 90 -4.55 -2.25 5.94
N HIS A 91 -5.37 -1.49 6.65
CA HIS A 91 -6.68 -1.06 6.15
C HIS A 91 -6.78 0.45 6.28
N VAL A 92 -7.40 1.07 5.28
CA VAL A 92 -7.77 2.48 5.29
C VAL A 92 -9.26 2.60 5.02
N PHE A 93 -9.93 3.54 5.68
CA PHE A 93 -11.33 3.84 5.39
C PHE A 93 -11.48 4.51 4.03
N LEU A 94 -12.55 4.15 3.32
CA LEU A 94 -12.94 4.80 2.07
C LEU A 94 -14.04 5.80 2.32
N ASP A 95 -13.94 6.95 1.67
CA ASP A 95 -15.00 7.93 1.53
C ASP A 95 -15.56 7.90 0.12
N ASN A 96 -16.85 8.23 0.00
CA ASN A 96 -17.54 8.27 -1.27
C ASN A 96 -17.50 9.70 -1.81
N VAL A 97 -16.84 9.88 -2.94
CA VAL A 97 -16.66 11.22 -3.52
C VAL A 97 -17.92 11.57 -4.31
N HIS A 98 -18.74 12.46 -3.75
CA HIS A 98 -19.96 12.99 -4.38
C HIS A 98 -19.67 13.98 -5.52
#